data_AF-A0A7Y3CQN9-F1
#
_entry.id   AF-A0A7Y3CQN9-F1
#
_cell.length_a   1.000
_cell.length_b   1.000
_cell.length_c   1.000
_cell.angle_alpha   90.00
_cell.angle_beta   90.00
_cell.angle_gamma   90.00
#
_symmetry.space_group_name_H-M   'P 1'
#
loop_
_entity.id
_entity.type
_entity.pdbx_description
1 polymer ?
#
loop_
_entity_poly.entity_id
_entity_poly.type
_entity_poly.pdbx_seq_one_letter_code
_entity_poly.pdbx_strand_id
1 'polypeptide(L)'
;RKRAQLIVAALWDATPVRRCTGPPGKRRALCAPAQLGRAMCPCDGSLSADDYRPVVDLITAGFSDKPELLLTPLAERITDCVAQLRYEDAARLRDRYDGLRASLIDRMRWQALQAAGSVTAEIADGSGFCLLAGRLVGSWGPGELPLRPAVRTTAFEQVPTTAEAAAEARLIWRWLDRDDAAIVDSIALTTARPPELSEAVRF
;
A
#
# COMPACT_ATOMS: atom_id res chain seq x y z
N ARG A 1 13.17 0.44 -8.34
CA ARG A 1 13.98 1.31 -7.44
C ARG A 1 13.36 2.69 -7.21
N LYS A 2 12.99 3.47 -8.24
CA LYS A 2 12.42 4.83 -8.09
C LYS A 2 11.22 4.92 -7.14
N ARG A 3 10.25 4.00 -7.25
CA ARG A 3 9.05 3.96 -6.39
C ARG A 3 9.38 3.73 -4.90
N ALA A 4 10.32 2.84 -4.60
CA ALA A 4 10.76 2.60 -3.21
C ALA A 4 11.38 3.87 -2.58
N GLN A 5 12.15 4.63 -3.35
CA GLN A 5 12.72 5.90 -2.89
C GLN A 5 11.64 6.96 -2.63
N LEU A 6 10.61 7.02 -3.48
CA LEU A 6 9.46 7.90 -3.27
C LEU A 6 8.73 7.56 -1.96
N ILE A 7 8.50 6.27 -1.69
CA ILE A 7 7.83 5.82 -0.46
C ILE A 7 8.65 6.16 0.77
N VAL A 8 9.97 5.91 0.76
CA VAL A 8 10.85 6.27 1.88
C VAL A 8 10.83 7.78 2.12
N ALA A 9 10.89 8.59 1.06
CA ALA A 9 10.79 10.03 1.16
C ALA A 9 9.43 10.48 1.70
N ALA A 10 8.33 9.85 1.25
CA ALA A 10 6.99 10.11 1.76
C ALA A 10 6.88 9.81 3.25
N LEU A 11 7.44 8.69 3.73
CA LEU A 11 7.46 8.37 5.15
C LEU A 11 8.26 9.37 5.98
N TRP A 12 9.40 9.85 5.46
CA TRP A 12 10.17 10.92 6.10
C TRP A 12 9.42 12.25 6.12
N ASP A 13 8.51 12.47 5.18
CA ASP A 13 7.68 13.67 5.12
C ASP A 13 6.46 13.59 6.03
N ALA A 14 5.87 12.40 6.17
CA ALA A 14 4.67 12.16 6.97
C ALA A 14 4.94 11.94 8.46
N THR A 15 6.11 11.40 8.80
CA THR A 15 6.37 10.86 10.13
C THR A 15 7.72 11.33 10.67
N PRO A 16 7.88 11.40 12.00
CA PRO A 16 9.17 11.71 12.62
C PRO A 16 10.10 10.48 12.64
N VAL A 17 9.99 9.56 11.68
CA VAL A 17 10.85 8.37 11.62
C VAL A 17 12.31 8.75 11.38
N ARG A 18 13.21 7.94 11.91
CA ARG A 18 14.64 8.14 11.73
C ARG A 18 15.01 8.02 10.25
N ARG A 19 15.95 8.85 9.82
CA ARG A 19 16.48 8.85 8.45
C ARG A 19 17.85 8.18 8.34
N CYS A 20 18.45 7.81 9.48
CA CYS A 20 19.77 7.16 9.56
C CYS A 20 19.65 5.65 9.24
N THR A 21 20.59 5.10 8.45
CA THR A 21 20.66 3.66 8.12
C THR A 21 21.56 2.86 9.07
N GLY A 22 22.37 3.53 9.89
CA GLY A 22 23.24 2.91 10.88
C GLY A 22 22.50 2.49 12.16
N PRO A 23 23.14 1.69 13.03
CA PRO A 23 22.56 1.27 14.29
C PRO A 23 22.32 2.48 15.22
N PRO A 24 21.24 2.48 16.03
CA PRO A 24 20.98 3.52 17.01
C PRO A 24 22.02 3.50 18.16
N GLY A 25 22.09 4.57 18.97
CA GLY A 25 22.91 4.65 20.17
C GLY A 25 24.43 4.73 19.97
N LYS A 26 24.92 4.89 18.73
CA LYS A 26 26.37 4.93 18.43
C LYS A 26 26.92 6.32 18.14
N ARG A 27 26.06 7.33 17.96
CA ARG A 27 26.50 8.71 17.65
C ARG A 27 26.59 9.54 18.91
N ARG A 28 27.55 10.48 18.92
CA ARG A 28 27.71 11.43 20.04
C ARG A 28 26.90 12.72 19.85
N ALA A 29 26.50 13.04 18.62
CA ALA A 29 25.81 14.27 18.28
C ALA A 29 24.40 14.01 17.76
N LEU A 30 23.47 14.90 18.09
CA LEU A 30 22.13 14.97 17.52
C LEU A 30 22.22 15.13 15.99
N CYS A 31 21.38 14.40 15.26
CA CYS A 31 21.34 14.53 13.81
C CYS A 31 20.58 15.79 13.38
N ALA A 32 20.97 16.39 12.24
CA ALA A 32 20.33 17.59 11.73
C ALA A 32 18.79 17.50 11.59
N PRO A 33 18.19 16.39 11.10
CA PRO A 33 16.73 16.26 11.09
C PRO A 33 16.08 16.38 12.48
N ALA A 34 16.72 15.86 13.53
CA ALA A 34 16.20 15.96 14.90
C ALA A 34 16.33 17.38 15.44
N GLN A 35 17.45 18.05 15.17
CA GLN A 35 17.66 19.44 15.56
C GLN A 35 16.66 20.40 14.88
N LEU A 36 16.18 20.03 13.68
CA LEU A 36 15.16 20.77 12.95
C LEU A 36 13.72 20.34 13.29
N GLY A 37 13.53 19.45 14.27
CA GLY A 37 12.21 18.93 14.65
C GLY A 37 11.53 18.07 13.57
N ARG A 38 12.29 17.51 12.63
CA ARG A 38 11.79 16.72 11.49
C ARG A 38 11.94 15.20 11.67
N ALA A 39 12.57 14.74 12.75
CA ALA A 39 12.68 13.34 13.10
C ALA A 39 12.93 13.13 14.61
N MET A 40 12.38 12.07 15.18
CA MET A 40 12.84 11.51 16.45
C MET A 40 14.05 10.61 16.17
N CYS A 41 15.18 10.90 16.81
CA CYS A 41 16.45 10.26 16.48
C CYS A 41 17.01 9.46 17.66
N PRO A 42 16.90 8.12 17.65
CA PRO A 42 17.54 7.29 18.65
C PRO A 42 19.05 7.12 18.39
N CYS A 43 19.62 7.78 17.37
CA CYS A 43 20.98 7.51 16.92
C CYS A 43 22.04 8.00 17.94
N ASP A 44 21.70 8.91 18.87
CA ASP A 44 22.56 9.38 19.97
C ASP A 44 22.33 8.70 21.33
N GLY A 45 21.36 7.79 21.40
CA GLY A 45 21.02 7.07 22.63
C GLY A 45 20.16 7.86 23.63
N SER A 46 19.72 9.08 23.29
CA SER A 46 18.87 9.90 24.16
C SER A 46 17.42 9.40 24.27
N LEU A 47 16.96 8.62 23.30
CA LEU A 47 15.60 8.05 23.27
C LEU A 47 15.62 6.57 23.64
N SER A 48 14.75 6.18 24.57
CA SER A 48 14.49 4.77 24.86
C SER A 48 13.68 4.11 23.74
N ALA A 49 13.58 2.78 23.78
CA ALA A 49 12.70 2.05 22.86
C ALA A 49 11.23 2.41 23.06
N ASP A 50 10.80 2.67 24.30
CA ASP A 50 9.43 3.03 24.63
C ASP A 50 9.11 4.46 24.17
N ASP A 51 10.05 5.40 24.27
CA ASP A 51 9.88 6.74 23.71
C ASP A 51 9.75 6.73 22.18
N TYR A 52 10.39 5.76 21.52
CA TYR A 52 10.35 5.62 20.05
C TYR A 52 9.16 4.80 19.54
N ARG A 53 8.54 3.99 20.41
CA ARG A 53 7.42 3.10 20.08
C ARG A 53 6.27 3.84 19.37
N PRO A 54 5.82 5.03 19.80
CA PRO A 54 4.72 5.73 19.15
C PRO A 54 4.97 6.02 17.65
N VAL A 55 6.23 6.27 17.27
CA VAL A 55 6.59 6.50 15.85
C VAL A 55 6.40 5.22 15.03
N VAL A 56 6.80 4.09 15.59
CA VAL A 56 6.65 2.77 14.95
C VAL A 56 5.18 2.39 14.87
N ASP A 57 4.41 2.62 15.93
CA ASP A 57 2.99 2.31 15.98
C ASP A 57 2.19 3.15 14.97
N LEU A 58 2.51 4.44 14.84
CA LEU A 58 1.91 5.33 13.83
C LEU A 58 2.15 4.80 12.42
N ILE A 59 3.39 4.39 12.10
CA ILE A 59 3.71 3.83 10.77
C ILE A 59 3.00 2.50 10.56
N THR A 60 2.96 1.64 11.59
CA THR A 60 2.34 0.31 11.52
C THR A 60 0.84 0.41 11.27
N ALA A 61 0.15 1.30 12.01
CA ALA A 61 -1.25 1.61 11.80
C ALA A 61 -1.47 2.22 10.40
N GLY A 62 -0.61 3.16 10.00
CA GLY A 62 -0.61 3.77 8.68
C GLY A 62 -0.56 2.79 7.51
N PHE A 63 0.24 1.73 7.63
CA PHE A 63 0.31 0.70 6.61
C PHE A 63 -0.83 -0.31 6.67
N SER A 64 -1.51 -0.44 7.81
CA SER A 64 -2.45 -1.53 8.09
C SER A 64 -3.90 -1.11 7.88
N ASP A 65 -4.41 -0.21 8.73
CA ASP A 65 -5.83 0.10 8.85
C ASP A 65 -6.13 1.61 8.73
N LYS A 66 -5.12 2.48 8.91
CA LYS A 66 -5.29 3.94 9.00
C LYS A 66 -4.38 4.71 8.03
N PRO A 67 -4.50 4.48 6.71
CA PRO A 67 -3.64 5.12 5.69
C PRO A 67 -3.62 6.64 5.74
N GLU A 68 -4.70 7.27 6.21
CA GLU A 68 -4.81 8.71 6.45
C GLU A 68 -3.72 9.25 7.40
N LEU A 69 -3.22 8.45 8.35
CA LEU A 69 -2.12 8.85 9.23
C LEU A 69 -0.82 9.14 8.46
N LEU A 70 -0.67 8.54 7.28
CA LEU A 70 0.49 8.77 6.42
C LEU A 70 0.19 9.70 5.26
N LEU A 71 -1.05 9.70 4.75
CA LEU A 71 -1.42 10.46 3.55
C LEU A 71 -1.80 11.91 3.85
N THR A 72 -2.55 12.16 4.93
CA THR A 72 -3.03 13.51 5.29
C THR A 72 -1.89 14.51 5.49
N PRO A 73 -0.79 14.19 6.21
CA PRO A 73 0.31 15.14 6.39
C PRO A 73 0.99 15.55 5.07
N LEU A 74 1.03 14.66 4.07
CA LEU A 74 1.55 15.03 2.74
C LEU A 74 0.55 15.93 1.99
N ALA A 75 -0.75 15.62 2.05
CA ALA A 75 -1.78 16.42 1.40
C ALA A 75 -1.79 17.86 1.92
N GLU A 76 -1.74 18.04 3.24
CA GLU A 76 -1.65 19.36 3.90
C GLU A 76 -0.41 20.13 3.43
N ARG A 77 0.76 19.47 3.38
CA ARG A 77 2.00 20.10 2.92
C ARG A 77 1.98 20.47 1.44
N ILE A 78 1.27 19.71 0.60
CA ILE A 78 1.08 20.08 -0.81
C ILE A 78 0.24 21.36 -0.88
N THR A 79 -0.87 21.42 -0.15
CA THR A 79 -1.73 22.60 -0.06
C THR A 79 -0.96 23.83 0.40
N ASP A 80 -0.12 23.70 1.44
CA ASP A 80 0.75 24.77 1.92
C ASP A 80 1.74 25.27 0.84
N CYS A 81 2.35 24.36 0.08
CA CYS A 81 3.26 24.72 -1.00
C CYS A 81 2.52 25.47 -2.11
N VAL A 82 1.31 25.03 -2.48
CA VAL A 82 0.48 25.69 -3.49
C VAL A 82 0.09 27.10 -3.02
N ALA A 83 -0.36 27.25 -1.77
CA ALA A 83 -0.71 28.55 -1.19
C ALA A 83 0.49 29.53 -1.18
N GLN A 84 1.71 29.01 -1.08
CA GLN A 84 2.96 29.78 -1.13
C GLN A 84 3.53 29.94 -2.55
N LEU A 85 2.80 29.53 -3.61
CA LEU A 85 3.25 29.55 -5.01
C LEU A 85 4.53 28.72 -5.28
N ARG A 86 4.83 27.74 -4.40
CA ARG A 86 5.98 26.85 -4.49
C ARG A 86 5.63 25.58 -5.28
N TYR A 87 5.29 25.75 -6.54
CA TYR A 87 4.73 24.68 -7.37
C TYR A 87 5.66 23.49 -7.58
N GLU A 88 6.98 23.70 -7.65
CA GLU A 88 7.92 22.60 -7.80
C GLU A 88 8.00 21.72 -6.54
N ASP A 89 7.92 22.32 -5.36
CA ASP A 89 7.88 21.59 -4.10
C ASP A 89 6.57 20.81 -3.95
N ALA A 90 5.45 21.45 -4.34
CA ALA A 90 4.15 20.79 -4.40
C ALA A 90 4.19 19.58 -5.35
N ALA A 91 4.78 19.70 -6.54
CA ALA A 91 4.92 18.60 -7.48
C ALA A 91 5.75 17.44 -6.91
N ARG A 92 6.89 17.75 -6.26
CA ARG A 92 7.72 16.73 -5.60
C ARG A 92 6.99 16.00 -4.48
N LEU A 93 6.19 16.72 -3.69
CA LEU A 93 5.37 16.12 -2.62
C LEU A 93 4.21 15.29 -3.19
N ARG A 94 3.57 15.75 -4.27
CA ARG A 94 2.53 15.01 -4.99
C ARG A 94 3.06 13.66 -5.50
N ASP A 95 4.22 13.65 -6.15
CA ASP A 95 4.83 12.40 -6.63
C ASP A 95 5.11 11.41 -5.50
N ARG A 96 5.50 11.91 -4.32
CA ARG A 96 5.70 11.10 -3.10
C ARG A 96 4.38 10.58 -2.54
N TYR A 97 3.36 11.45 -2.45
CA TYR A 97 1.99 11.10 -2.03
C TYR A 97 1.42 10.00 -2.91
N ASP A 98 1.46 10.17 -4.23
CA ASP A 98 0.95 9.21 -5.20
C ASP A 98 1.70 7.88 -5.14
N GLY A 99 3.02 7.93 -5.00
CA GLY A 99 3.86 6.74 -4.82
C GLY A 99 3.49 5.94 -3.57
N LEU A 100 3.24 6.62 -2.44
CA LEU A 100 2.82 5.98 -1.20
C LEU A 100 1.38 5.45 -1.29
N ARG A 101 0.43 6.29 -1.70
CA ARG A 101 -0.99 5.94 -1.88
C ARG A 101 -1.16 4.70 -2.76
N ALA A 102 -0.55 4.69 -3.95
CA ALA A 102 -0.63 3.55 -4.85
C ALA A 102 -0.07 2.27 -4.22
N SER A 103 0.95 2.38 -3.36
CA SER A 103 1.56 1.22 -2.70
C SER A 103 0.73 0.68 -1.55
N LEU A 104 0.02 1.56 -0.82
CA LEU A 104 -0.98 1.16 0.18
C LEU A 104 -2.16 0.44 -0.49
N ILE A 105 -2.68 0.99 -1.59
CA ILE A 105 -3.74 0.34 -2.38
C ILE A 105 -3.30 -1.02 -2.89
N ASP A 106 -2.11 -1.11 -3.51
CA ASP A 106 -1.56 -2.39 -4.01
C ASP A 106 -1.45 -3.43 -2.87
N ARG A 107 -1.03 -3.03 -1.67
CA ARG A 107 -0.95 -3.90 -0.48
C ARG A 107 -2.33 -4.35 -0.01
N MET A 108 -3.29 -3.44 0.14
CA MET A 108 -4.65 -3.76 0.58
C MET A 108 -5.31 -4.75 -0.39
N ARG A 109 -5.18 -4.47 -1.68
CA ARG A 109 -5.63 -5.34 -2.79
C ARG A 109 -5.03 -6.74 -2.70
N TRP A 110 -3.71 -6.84 -2.51
CA TRP A 110 -3.06 -8.12 -2.32
C TRP A 110 -3.61 -8.89 -1.10
N GLN A 111 -3.74 -8.21 0.05
CA GLN A 111 -4.23 -8.83 1.28
C GLN A 111 -5.67 -9.31 1.16
N ALA A 112 -6.53 -8.55 0.47
CA ALA A 112 -7.90 -8.93 0.20
C ALA A 112 -7.97 -10.19 -0.69
N LEU A 113 -7.14 -10.29 -1.73
CA LEU A 113 -7.04 -11.50 -2.56
C LEU A 113 -6.51 -12.71 -1.78
N GLN A 114 -5.53 -12.51 -0.90
CA GLN A 114 -5.01 -13.56 -0.03
C GLN A 114 -6.05 -14.05 0.98
N ALA A 115 -6.80 -13.12 1.60
CA ALA A 115 -7.83 -13.44 2.59
C ALA A 115 -9.03 -14.18 1.98
N ALA A 116 -9.32 -13.92 0.70
CA ALA A 116 -10.37 -14.60 -0.03
C ALA A 116 -10.12 -16.10 -0.23
N GLY A 117 -8.85 -16.53 -0.19
CA GLY A 117 -8.47 -17.90 -0.49
C GLY A 117 -8.78 -18.24 -1.95
N SER A 118 -9.94 -18.85 -2.19
CA SER A 118 -10.41 -19.20 -3.54
C SER A 118 -11.38 -18.15 -4.06
N VAL A 119 -11.20 -17.72 -5.30
CA VAL A 119 -12.10 -16.77 -5.98
C VAL A 119 -12.38 -17.28 -7.39
N THR A 120 -13.65 -17.35 -7.77
CA THR A 120 -14.09 -17.61 -9.14
C THR A 120 -14.84 -16.38 -9.61
N ALA A 121 -14.44 -15.82 -10.74
CA ALA A 121 -15.07 -14.64 -11.32
C ALA A 121 -15.36 -14.85 -12.81
N GLU A 122 -16.50 -14.33 -13.25
CA GLU A 122 -17.02 -14.47 -14.61
C GLU A 122 -17.43 -13.10 -15.15
N ILE A 123 -17.42 -12.95 -16.47
CA ILE A 123 -18.00 -11.81 -17.18
C ILE A 123 -19.24 -12.26 -17.95
N ALA A 124 -20.04 -11.29 -18.41
CA ALA A 124 -21.33 -11.54 -19.05
C ALA A 124 -21.29 -12.44 -20.30
N ASP A 125 -20.14 -12.55 -20.96
CA ASP A 125 -19.96 -13.44 -22.13
C ASP A 125 -19.71 -14.92 -21.77
N GLY A 126 -19.65 -15.25 -20.47
CA GLY A 126 -19.41 -16.59 -19.95
C GLY A 126 -17.92 -16.94 -19.75
N SER A 127 -17.00 -16.07 -20.14
CA SER A 127 -15.57 -16.22 -19.82
C SER A 127 -15.30 -15.92 -18.36
N GLY A 128 -14.23 -16.49 -17.81
CA GLY A 128 -13.87 -16.23 -16.43
C GLY A 128 -12.52 -16.76 -16.03
N PHE A 129 -12.21 -16.59 -14.76
CA PHE A 129 -11.02 -17.15 -14.15
C PHE A 129 -11.27 -17.62 -12.73
N CYS A 130 -10.34 -18.44 -12.25
CA CYS A 130 -10.25 -18.78 -10.85
C CYS A 130 -8.87 -18.47 -10.27
N LEU A 131 -8.88 -18.02 -9.03
CA LEU A 131 -7.73 -17.65 -8.23
C LEU A 131 -7.62 -18.56 -7.03
N LEU A 132 -6.39 -18.81 -6.60
CA LEU A 132 -6.08 -19.41 -5.32
C LEU A 132 -5.01 -18.58 -4.63
N ALA A 133 -5.31 -18.05 -3.44
CA ALA A 133 -4.45 -17.17 -2.67
C ALA A 133 -3.89 -16.03 -3.53
N GLY A 134 -4.80 -15.30 -4.19
CA GLY A 134 -4.46 -14.15 -5.04
C GLY A 134 -3.62 -14.43 -6.29
N ARG A 135 -3.42 -15.70 -6.65
CA ARG A 135 -2.72 -16.11 -7.87
C ARG A 135 -3.68 -16.75 -8.85
N LEU A 136 -3.49 -16.50 -10.13
CA LEU A 136 -4.29 -17.09 -11.19
C LEU A 136 -3.95 -18.59 -11.30
N VAL A 137 -4.95 -19.46 -11.21
CA VAL A 137 -4.75 -20.92 -11.33
C VAL A 137 -5.48 -21.52 -12.53
N GLY A 138 -6.43 -20.80 -13.12
CA GLY A 138 -7.10 -21.21 -14.34
C GLY A 138 -7.96 -20.10 -14.93
N SER A 139 -8.24 -20.20 -16.22
CA SER A 139 -9.16 -19.34 -16.97
C SER A 139 -9.91 -20.14 -18.02
N TRP A 140 -11.07 -19.66 -18.43
CA TRP A 140 -11.89 -20.27 -19.48
C TRP A 140 -12.50 -19.18 -20.37
N GLY A 141 -12.76 -19.56 -21.62
CA GLY A 141 -13.42 -18.72 -22.61
C GLY A 141 -14.94 -18.93 -22.68
N PRO A 142 -15.63 -18.23 -23.59
CA PRO A 142 -17.07 -18.36 -23.78
C PRO A 142 -17.45 -19.79 -24.16
N GLY A 143 -18.42 -20.37 -23.45
CA GLY A 143 -18.93 -21.72 -23.71
C GLY A 143 -18.04 -22.86 -23.22
N GLU A 144 -16.89 -22.57 -22.61
CA GLU A 144 -16.07 -23.55 -21.90
C GLU A 144 -16.61 -23.79 -20.48
N LEU A 145 -16.30 -24.96 -19.91
CA LEU A 145 -16.74 -25.29 -18.55
C LEU A 145 -15.92 -24.48 -17.52
N PRO A 146 -16.57 -23.84 -16.53
CA PRO A 146 -15.87 -23.10 -15.48
C PRO A 146 -14.90 -23.98 -14.69
N LEU A 147 -13.66 -23.51 -14.55
CA LEU A 147 -12.64 -24.20 -13.76
C LEU A 147 -12.85 -23.89 -12.27
N ARG A 148 -12.99 -24.94 -11.45
CA ARG A 148 -13.03 -24.81 -9.99
C ARG A 148 -11.70 -25.23 -9.39
N PRO A 149 -10.98 -24.35 -8.69
CA PRO A 149 -9.72 -24.72 -8.07
C PRO A 149 -10.00 -25.72 -6.95
N ALA A 150 -9.21 -26.78 -6.87
CA ALA A 150 -9.21 -27.64 -5.70
C ALA A 150 -8.77 -26.78 -4.51
N VAL A 151 -9.68 -26.56 -3.54
CA VAL A 151 -9.38 -25.75 -2.36
C VAL A 151 -8.19 -26.38 -1.64
N ARG A 152 -7.08 -25.64 -1.60
CA ARG A 152 -5.88 -26.00 -0.83
C ARG A 152 -5.64 -24.91 0.19
N THR A 153 -5.31 -25.31 1.42
CA THR A 153 -4.82 -24.37 2.42
C THR A 153 -3.46 -23.85 1.97
N THR A 154 -3.37 -22.55 1.74
CA THR A 154 -2.12 -21.84 1.45
C THR A 154 -1.75 -20.97 2.64
N ALA A 155 -0.46 -20.83 2.94
CA ALA A 155 -0.01 -19.86 3.94
C ALA A 155 -0.40 -18.43 3.51
N PHE A 156 -0.83 -17.61 4.48
CA PHE A 156 -1.15 -16.22 4.21
C PHE A 156 0.13 -15.41 3.97
N GLU A 157 0.25 -14.81 2.79
CA GLU A 157 1.38 -14.00 2.38
C GLU A 157 1.01 -12.52 2.52
N GLN A 158 1.63 -11.78 3.44
CA GLN A 158 1.24 -10.38 3.71
C GLN A 158 1.54 -9.41 2.57
N VAL A 159 2.56 -9.71 1.77
CA VAL A 159 3.02 -8.92 0.63
C VAL A 159 3.48 -9.87 -0.48
N PRO A 160 3.44 -9.49 -1.75
CA PRO A 160 3.93 -10.34 -2.83
C PRO A 160 5.43 -10.65 -2.67
N THR A 161 5.78 -11.93 -2.78
CA THR A 161 7.13 -12.49 -2.73
C THR A 161 7.95 -12.19 -3.98
N THR A 162 7.27 -12.00 -5.12
CA THR A 162 7.92 -11.71 -6.40
C THR A 162 7.28 -10.49 -7.09
N ALA A 163 8.03 -9.90 -8.02
CA ALA A 163 7.53 -8.76 -8.81
C ALA A 163 6.41 -9.18 -9.76
N GLU A 164 6.46 -10.41 -10.26
CA GLU A 164 5.47 -11.04 -11.13
C GLU A 164 4.16 -11.23 -10.37
N ALA A 165 4.21 -11.76 -9.14
CA ALA A 165 3.03 -11.90 -8.30
C ALA A 165 2.37 -10.54 -8.01
N ALA A 166 3.16 -9.50 -7.75
CA ALA A 166 2.66 -8.15 -7.58
C ALA A 166 2.02 -7.59 -8.86
N ALA A 167 2.56 -7.92 -10.04
CA ALA A 167 2.01 -7.49 -11.33
C ALA A 167 0.73 -8.24 -11.69
N GLU A 168 0.69 -9.54 -11.45
CA GLU A 168 -0.49 -10.40 -11.63
C GLU A 168 -1.64 -9.92 -10.76
N ALA A 169 -1.41 -9.68 -9.47
CA ALA A 169 -2.44 -9.15 -8.57
C ALA A 169 -3.05 -7.81 -9.06
N ARG A 170 -2.24 -6.93 -9.64
CA ARG A 170 -2.72 -5.68 -10.25
C ARG A 170 -3.53 -5.91 -11.53
N LEU A 171 -3.21 -6.94 -12.32
CA LEU A 171 -4.01 -7.33 -13.49
C LEU A 171 -5.35 -7.89 -13.07
N ILE A 172 -5.34 -8.82 -12.10
CA ILE A 172 -6.54 -9.43 -11.51
C ILE A 172 -7.47 -8.35 -10.98
N TRP A 173 -6.99 -7.43 -10.13
CA TRP A 173 -7.84 -6.36 -9.59
C TRP A 173 -8.40 -5.44 -10.66
N ARG A 174 -7.61 -5.07 -11.68
CA ARG A 174 -8.12 -4.26 -12.79
C ARG A 174 -9.20 -4.97 -13.59
N TRP A 175 -9.14 -6.30 -13.69
CA TRP A 175 -10.18 -7.09 -14.33
C TRP A 175 -11.42 -7.18 -13.44
N LEU A 176 -11.25 -7.39 -12.13
CA LEU A 176 -12.37 -7.43 -11.16
C LEU A 176 -13.08 -6.09 -11.00
N ASP A 177 -12.37 -4.97 -11.20
CA ASP A 177 -12.93 -3.61 -11.17
C ASP A 177 -13.77 -3.26 -12.41
N ARG A 178 -13.94 -4.17 -13.38
CA ARG A 178 -14.80 -3.94 -14.55
C ARG A 178 -16.28 -4.04 -14.17
N ASP A 179 -17.11 -3.21 -14.80
CA ASP A 179 -18.56 -3.19 -14.53
C ASP A 179 -19.29 -4.47 -14.94
N ASP A 180 -18.71 -5.26 -15.86
CA ASP A 180 -19.26 -6.52 -16.36
C ASP A 180 -18.70 -7.76 -15.65
N ALA A 181 -17.78 -7.60 -14.69
CA ALA A 181 -17.20 -8.69 -13.93
C ALA A 181 -18.02 -8.98 -12.67
N ALA A 182 -18.36 -10.25 -12.46
CA ALA A 182 -19.07 -10.74 -11.30
C ALA A 182 -18.24 -11.81 -10.57
N ILE A 183 -18.13 -11.68 -9.25
CA ILE A 183 -17.58 -12.74 -8.40
C ILE A 183 -18.69 -13.78 -8.19
N VAL A 184 -18.47 -14.98 -8.72
CA VAL A 184 -19.45 -16.08 -8.69
C VAL A 184 -19.29 -16.91 -7.42
N ASP A 185 -18.06 -17.09 -6.95
CA ASP A 185 -17.75 -17.82 -5.72
C ASP A 185 -16.54 -17.18 -5.01
N SER A 186 -16.68 -16.93 -3.71
CA SER A 186 -15.58 -16.49 -2.85
C SER A 186 -15.87 -16.78 -1.37
N ILE A 187 -14.81 -16.97 -0.59
CA ILE A 187 -14.93 -17.17 0.86
C ILE A 187 -15.07 -15.82 1.60
N ALA A 188 -14.48 -14.74 1.07
CA ALA A 188 -14.43 -13.44 1.78
C ALA A 188 -14.35 -12.19 0.87
N LEU A 189 -14.37 -12.34 -0.46
CA LEU A 189 -14.38 -11.20 -1.39
C LEU A 189 -15.77 -10.95 -1.92
N THR A 190 -16.41 -9.90 -1.42
CA THR A 190 -17.52 -9.27 -2.13
C THR A 190 -16.93 -8.26 -3.12
N THR A 191 -17.59 -7.99 -4.25
CA THR A 191 -17.21 -6.96 -5.25
C THR A 191 -17.19 -5.52 -4.67
N ALA A 192 -17.20 -5.36 -3.35
CA ALA A 192 -17.06 -4.09 -2.68
C ALA A 192 -15.71 -3.47 -3.05
N ARG A 193 -15.79 -2.41 -3.86
CA ARG A 193 -14.69 -1.50 -4.18
C ARG A 193 -13.96 -1.17 -2.87
N PRO A 194 -12.62 -1.33 -2.79
CA PRO A 194 -11.89 -0.88 -1.60
C PRO A 194 -12.28 0.58 -1.33
N PRO A 195 -12.45 0.99 -0.06
CA PRO A 195 -12.80 2.38 0.25
C PRO A 195 -11.81 3.26 -0.49
N GLU A 196 -12.32 4.16 -1.32
CA GLU A 196 -11.49 5.11 -2.04
C GLU A 196 -10.66 5.83 -0.97
N LEU A 197 -9.34 5.57 -0.97
CA LEU A 197 -8.41 6.22 -0.06
C LEU A 197 -8.36 7.69 -0.46
N SER A 198 -9.33 8.42 0.08
CA SER A 198 -9.77 9.77 -0.23
C SER A 198 -9.50 10.24 -1.67
N GLU A 199 -10.59 10.43 -2.43
CA GLU A 199 -10.61 11.33 -3.58
C GLU A 199 -10.35 12.80 -3.19
N ALA A 200 -10.16 13.10 -1.89
CA ALA A 200 -10.02 14.44 -1.31
C ALA A 200 -8.78 15.23 -1.77
N VAL A 201 -7.98 14.67 -2.68
CA VAL A 201 -6.81 15.33 -3.25
C VAL A 201 -6.79 15.14 -4.77
N ARG A 202 -7.91 15.46 -5.43
CA ARG A 202 -7.91 15.82 -6.84
C ARG A 202 -7.62 17.33 -6.91
N PHE A 203 -6.34 17.67 -7.11
CA PHE A 203 -5.91 19.03 -7.46
C PHE A 203 -6.20 19.32 -8.93
#